data_AF-X1MG38-F1
#
_entry.id   AF-X1MG38-F1
#
_cell.length_a   1.000
_cell.length_b   1.000
_cell.length_c   1.000
_cell.angle_alpha   90.00
_cell.angle_beta   90.00
_cell.angle_gamma   90.00
#
_symmetry.space_group_name_H-M   'P 1'
#
loop_
_entity.id
_entity.type
_entity.pdbx_description
1 polymer ?
#
loop_
_entity_poly.entity_id
_entity_poly.type
_entity_poly.pdbx_seq_one_letter_code
_entity_poly.pdbx_strand_id
1 'polypeptide(L)'
;MKMTVTSRHPEAETEFGRGLIICLIKFAEHAEVWSRDKEMYSKLSEHSGFFDESQAVEMFFNGASDHLYGIEVPKAWEGTQIDRKVRQLQNFALTIGHGFTERKHTEADVKTAYDLCEEIALLIDRKIGLKPDIGQF
;
A
#
# COMPACT_ATOMS: atom_id res chain seq x y z
N MET A 1 17.43 -23.27 42.11
CA MET A 1 16.33 -22.67 41.32
C MET A 1 16.93 -22.25 39.98
N LYS A 2 16.51 -22.87 38.85
CA LYS A 2 17.10 -22.56 37.52
C LYS A 2 16.52 -21.24 37.02
N MET A 3 17.37 -20.29 36.62
CA MET A 3 16.92 -19.14 35.83
C MET A 3 16.72 -19.59 34.39
N THR A 4 15.47 -19.61 33.93
CA THR A 4 15.13 -19.86 32.54
C THR A 4 15.39 -18.58 31.74
N VAL A 5 16.60 -18.46 31.19
CA VAL A 5 16.88 -17.46 30.16
C VAL A 5 16.13 -17.89 28.90
N THR A 6 14.98 -17.25 28.63
CA THR A 6 14.30 -17.38 27.34
C THR A 6 15.07 -16.56 26.32
N SER A 7 16.06 -17.19 25.70
CA SER A 7 16.77 -16.64 24.55
C SER A 7 15.79 -16.44 23.39
N ARG A 8 15.21 -15.23 23.28
CA ARG A 8 14.64 -14.77 22.02
C ARG A 8 15.79 -14.63 21.04
N HIS A 9 15.94 -15.59 20.14
CA HIS A 9 16.68 -15.35 18.91
C HIS A 9 15.96 -14.25 18.11
N PRO A 10 16.68 -13.38 17.40
CA PRO A 10 16.09 -12.21 16.77
C PRO A 10 15.26 -12.63 15.55
N GLU A 11 14.01 -12.17 15.48
CA GLU A 11 13.20 -12.27 14.25
C GLU A 11 13.74 -11.26 13.23
N ALA A 12 14.24 -11.77 12.10
CA ALA A 12 14.86 -10.98 11.03
C ALA A 12 14.22 -11.29 9.67
N GLU A 13 13.03 -10.72 9.48
CA GLU A 13 12.37 -10.41 8.18
C GLU A 13 11.72 -9.02 8.39
N THR A 14 11.31 -8.20 7.43
CA THR A 14 11.08 -8.28 5.99
C THR A 14 11.21 -6.83 5.48
N GLU A 15 11.39 -6.63 4.18
CA GLU A 15 11.55 -5.31 3.58
C GLU A 15 10.22 -4.89 2.91
N PHE A 16 9.50 -3.82 3.30
CA PHE A 16 9.58 -3.06 4.58
C PHE A 16 8.20 -2.50 5.02
N GLY A 17 7.26 -3.36 5.46
CA GLY A 17 5.98 -2.95 6.06
C GLY A 17 5.72 -3.61 7.42
N ARG A 18 5.27 -2.85 8.45
CA ARG A 18 4.78 -3.34 9.76
C ARG A 18 3.96 -2.24 10.46
N GLY A 19 2.90 -2.63 11.18
CA GLY A 19 1.96 -1.71 11.83
C GLY A 19 0.95 -1.06 10.86
N LEU A 20 -0.32 -1.48 10.96
CA LEU A 20 -1.42 -1.09 10.04
C LEU A 20 -1.45 0.40 9.64
N ILE A 21 -1.52 1.31 10.61
CA ILE A 21 -1.79 2.74 10.36
C ILE A 21 -0.61 3.41 9.63
N ILE A 22 0.63 3.14 10.06
CA ILE A 22 1.81 3.77 9.45
C ILE A 22 2.02 3.27 8.01
N CYS A 23 1.73 2.00 7.73
CA CYS A 23 1.77 1.44 6.38
C CYS A 23 0.73 2.10 5.46
N LEU A 24 -0.50 2.32 5.92
CA LEU A 24 -1.54 3.00 5.14
C LEU A 24 -1.19 4.47 4.87
N ILE A 25 -0.68 5.20 5.87
CA ILE A 25 -0.22 6.58 5.69
C ILE A 25 0.92 6.63 4.66
N LYS A 26 1.92 5.75 4.79
CA LYS A 26 3.06 5.72 3.86
C LYS A 26 2.65 5.34 2.44
N PHE A 27 1.69 4.43 2.27
CA PHE A 27 1.09 4.14 0.97
C PHE A 27 0.39 5.38 0.37
N ALA A 28 -0.39 6.11 1.17
CA ALA A 28 -1.09 7.32 0.73
C ALA A 28 -0.14 8.47 0.34
N GLU A 29 0.99 8.65 1.04
CA GLU A 29 2.02 9.64 0.70
C GLU A 29 2.55 9.44 -0.74
N HIS A 30 2.75 8.20 -1.20
CA HIS A 30 3.14 7.94 -2.60
C HIS A 30 2.06 8.37 -3.60
N ALA A 31 0.77 8.28 -3.25
CA ALA A 31 -0.34 8.65 -4.14
C ALA A 31 -0.47 10.18 -4.31
N GLU A 32 -0.10 10.96 -3.30
CA GLU A 32 0.06 12.41 -3.44
C GLU A 32 1.22 12.75 -4.40
N VAL A 33 2.33 12.02 -4.30
CA VAL A 33 3.50 12.18 -5.19
C VAL A 33 3.16 11.79 -6.63
N TRP A 34 2.37 10.74 -6.86
CA TRP A 34 1.90 10.33 -8.20
C TRP A 34 1.27 11.49 -8.98
N SER A 35 0.49 12.35 -8.32
CA SER A 35 -0.17 13.49 -8.98
C SER A 35 0.81 14.52 -9.55
N ARG A 36 2.03 14.60 -9.00
CA ARG A 36 3.14 15.39 -9.55
C ARG A 36 3.91 14.61 -10.61
N ASP A 37 4.25 13.38 -10.30
CA ASP A 37 5.16 12.57 -11.11
C ASP A 37 4.52 12.17 -12.45
N LYS A 38 3.19 11.99 -12.52
CA LYS A 38 2.48 11.73 -13.79
C LYS A 38 2.66 12.82 -14.84
N GLU A 39 2.78 14.09 -14.45
CA GLU A 39 3.06 15.19 -15.38
C GLU A 39 4.50 15.12 -15.92
N MET A 40 5.45 14.71 -15.08
CA MET A 40 6.83 14.43 -15.49
C MET A 40 6.89 13.22 -16.43
N TYR A 41 6.18 12.14 -16.11
CA TYR A 41 6.12 10.94 -16.94
C TYR A 41 5.47 11.18 -18.30
N SER A 42 4.41 12.01 -18.40
CA SER A 42 3.84 12.45 -19.68
C SER A 42 4.86 13.18 -20.55
N LYS A 43 5.67 14.07 -19.96
CA LYS A 43 6.72 14.79 -20.69
C LYS A 43 7.87 13.87 -21.13
N LEU A 44 8.21 12.87 -20.32
CA LEU A 44 9.25 11.89 -20.64
C LEU A 44 8.82 10.90 -21.73
N SER A 45 7.56 10.49 -21.77
CA SER A 45 7.04 9.58 -22.81
C SER A 45 7.07 10.25 -24.19
N GLU A 46 6.62 11.50 -24.27
CA GLU A 46 6.64 12.35 -25.48
C GLU A 46 8.04 12.51 -26.08
N HIS A 47 9.09 12.58 -25.26
CA HIS A 47 10.45 12.88 -25.71
C HIS A 47 11.34 11.64 -25.92
N SER A 48 11.04 10.52 -25.26
CA SER A 48 11.94 9.35 -25.27
C SER A 48 11.40 8.14 -26.03
N GLY A 49 10.08 7.90 -26.03
CA GLY A 49 9.51 6.64 -26.51
C GLY A 49 9.93 5.38 -25.74
N PHE A 50 10.71 5.52 -24.65
CA PHE A 50 11.22 4.42 -23.81
C PHE A 50 10.48 4.28 -22.48
N PHE A 51 9.52 5.16 -22.22
CA PHE A 51 8.78 5.22 -20.96
C PHE A 51 7.28 5.45 -21.25
N ASP A 52 6.43 4.50 -20.87
CA ASP A 52 4.96 4.59 -21.02
C ASP A 52 4.21 4.64 -19.68
N GLU A 53 2.89 4.86 -19.75
CA GLU A 53 2.02 4.96 -18.55
C GLU A 53 2.11 3.73 -17.66
N SER A 54 2.22 2.53 -18.22
CA SER A 54 2.30 1.30 -17.42
C SER A 54 3.59 1.26 -16.62
N GLN A 55 4.72 1.64 -17.22
CA GLN A 55 6.01 1.75 -16.52
C GLN A 55 5.98 2.81 -15.42
N ALA A 56 5.25 3.92 -15.62
CA ALA A 56 5.00 4.92 -14.59
C ALA A 56 4.25 4.32 -13.38
N VAL A 57 3.16 3.60 -13.66
CA VAL A 57 2.31 2.97 -12.65
C VAL A 57 3.05 1.84 -11.92
N GLU A 58 3.82 1.02 -12.65
CA GLU A 58 4.69 -0.01 -12.10
C GLU A 58 5.75 0.59 -11.17
N MET A 59 6.40 1.70 -11.53
CA MET A 59 7.34 2.41 -10.66
C MET A 59 6.68 2.96 -9.40
N PHE A 60 5.47 3.54 -9.51
CA PHE A 60 4.68 3.97 -8.35
C PHE A 60 4.40 2.79 -7.41
N PHE A 61 3.88 1.67 -7.93
CA PHE A 61 3.57 0.51 -7.10
C PHE A 61 4.81 -0.17 -6.53
N ASN A 62 5.95 -0.15 -7.22
CA ASN A 62 7.21 -0.66 -6.71
C ASN A 62 7.62 0.05 -5.42
N GLY A 63 7.62 1.39 -5.40
CA GLY A 63 7.91 2.16 -4.19
C GLY A 63 6.80 2.13 -3.13
N ALA A 64 5.52 2.14 -3.54
CA ALA A 64 4.39 2.20 -2.62
C ALA A 64 4.11 0.86 -1.91
N SER A 65 4.30 -0.27 -2.60
CA SER A 65 3.92 -1.59 -2.08
C SER A 65 4.96 -2.24 -1.17
N ASP A 66 6.20 -1.74 -1.13
CA ASP A 66 7.19 -2.05 -0.08
C ASP A 66 6.58 -1.92 1.33
N HIS A 67 5.81 -0.85 1.57
CA HIS A 67 5.12 -0.59 2.85
C HIS A 67 4.01 -1.59 3.17
N LEU A 68 3.61 -2.42 2.22
CA LEU A 68 2.53 -3.41 2.36
C LEU A 68 3.07 -4.84 2.54
N TYR A 69 4.36 -5.12 2.28
CA TYR A 69 4.93 -6.47 2.34
C TYR A 69 4.60 -7.23 3.63
N GLY A 70 4.92 -6.63 4.79
CA GLY A 70 4.67 -7.20 6.12
C GLY A 70 3.53 -6.55 6.90
N ILE A 71 2.55 -5.92 6.22
CA ILE A 71 1.51 -5.13 6.92
C ILE A 71 0.71 -5.98 7.92
N GLU A 72 0.79 -5.56 9.18
CA GLU A 72 0.15 -6.24 10.31
C GLU A 72 -1.28 -5.76 10.48
N VAL A 73 -2.21 -6.70 10.66
CA VAL A 73 -3.58 -6.42 11.11
C VAL A 73 -3.68 -6.94 12.55
N PRO A 74 -4.27 -6.18 13.50
CA PRO A 74 -4.44 -6.67 14.87
C PRO A 74 -5.19 -8.01 14.91
N LYS A 75 -4.73 -8.98 15.71
CA LYS A 75 -5.34 -10.32 15.78
C LYS A 75 -6.86 -10.31 16.04
N ALA A 76 -7.33 -9.35 16.83
CA ALA A 76 -8.75 -9.15 17.12
C ALA A 76 -9.60 -8.72 15.90
N TRP A 77 -8.96 -8.38 14.78
CA TRP A 77 -9.57 -7.94 13.52
C TRP A 77 -9.32 -8.92 12.36
N GLU A 78 -8.61 -10.04 12.57
CA GLU A 78 -8.45 -11.11 11.58
C GLU A 78 -9.81 -11.60 11.05
N GLY A 79 -9.90 -11.85 9.74
CA GLY A 79 -11.13 -12.31 9.07
C GLY A 79 -12.26 -11.27 8.94
N THR A 80 -12.13 -10.10 9.57
CA THR A 80 -13.10 -8.99 9.45
C THR A 80 -13.01 -8.30 8.09
N GLN A 81 -13.92 -7.35 7.81
CA GLN A 81 -13.88 -6.55 6.60
C GLN A 81 -12.58 -5.73 6.47
N ILE A 82 -12.01 -5.25 7.59
CA ILE A 82 -10.73 -4.51 7.59
C ILE A 82 -9.61 -5.41 7.09
N ASP A 83 -9.43 -6.59 7.70
CA ASP A 83 -8.39 -7.55 7.28
C ASP A 83 -8.53 -7.92 5.80
N ARG A 84 -9.74 -8.26 5.35
CA ARG A 84 -10.00 -8.57 3.92
C ARG A 84 -9.63 -7.42 2.99
N LYS A 85 -9.93 -6.17 3.36
CA LYS A 85 -9.58 -4.99 2.56
C LYS A 85 -8.09 -4.69 2.59
N VAL A 86 -7.42 -4.88 3.74
CA VAL A 86 -5.96 -4.80 3.84
C VAL A 86 -5.28 -5.85 2.95
N ARG A 87 -5.73 -7.11 2.96
CA ARG A 87 -5.22 -8.14 2.05
C ARG A 87 -5.55 -7.86 0.59
N GLN A 88 -6.69 -7.25 0.29
CA GLN A 88 -7.03 -6.82 -1.07
C GLN A 88 -6.03 -5.74 -1.56
N LEU A 89 -5.78 -4.70 -0.78
CA LEU A 89 -4.81 -3.64 -1.10
C LEU A 89 -3.39 -4.21 -1.23
N GLN A 90 -2.94 -4.99 -0.23
CA GLN A 90 -1.63 -5.65 -0.21
C GLN A 90 -1.40 -6.49 -1.48
N ASN A 91 -2.33 -7.41 -1.78
CA ASN A 91 -2.20 -8.27 -2.96
C ASN A 91 -2.25 -7.48 -4.27
N PHE A 92 -3.14 -6.49 -4.38
CA PHE A 92 -3.27 -5.68 -5.59
C PHE A 92 -1.99 -4.89 -5.87
N ALA A 93 -1.48 -4.17 -4.87
CA ALA A 93 -0.31 -3.32 -5.01
C ALA A 93 0.98 -4.12 -5.27
N LEU A 94 1.22 -5.21 -4.51
CA LEU A 94 2.38 -6.08 -4.71
C LEU A 94 2.36 -6.78 -6.08
N THR A 95 1.18 -7.14 -6.60
CA THR A 95 1.03 -7.75 -7.94
C THR A 95 1.50 -6.80 -9.05
N ILE A 96 1.33 -5.49 -8.88
CA ILE A 96 1.75 -4.50 -9.88
C ILE A 96 3.21 -4.06 -9.65
N GLY A 97 3.61 -3.84 -8.39
CA GLY A 97 4.93 -3.31 -8.05
C GLY A 97 6.08 -4.32 -8.10
N HIS A 98 5.79 -5.62 -7.89
CA HIS A 98 6.80 -6.68 -7.84
C HIS A 98 6.38 -7.96 -8.60
N GLY A 99 5.20 -7.98 -9.23
CA GLY A 99 4.73 -9.09 -10.04
C GLY A 99 5.19 -8.97 -11.49
N PHE A 100 5.64 -10.08 -12.07
CA PHE A 100 5.90 -10.17 -13.50
C PHE A 100 4.58 -10.37 -14.25
N THR A 101 3.96 -9.29 -14.72
CA THR A 101 2.68 -9.34 -15.45
C THR A 101 2.83 -8.79 -16.87
N GLU A 102 2.19 -9.43 -17.86
CA GLU A 102 2.08 -8.89 -19.23
C GLU A 102 0.95 -7.84 -19.37
N ARG A 103 0.18 -7.59 -18.30
CA ARG A 103 -0.90 -6.61 -18.28
C ARG A 103 -0.30 -5.20 -18.28
N LYS A 104 -0.83 -4.33 -19.15
CA LYS A 104 -0.63 -2.87 -19.05
C LYS A 104 -1.53 -2.27 -17.96
N HIS A 105 -0.94 -1.42 -17.12
CA HIS A 105 -1.57 -0.72 -16.01
C HIS A 105 -1.79 0.76 -16.34
N THR A 106 -2.68 1.41 -15.59
CA THR A 106 -3.17 2.77 -15.88
C THR A 106 -3.34 3.60 -14.60
N GLU A 107 -3.55 4.91 -14.72
CA GLU A 107 -3.94 5.78 -13.58
C GLU A 107 -5.19 5.25 -12.84
N ALA A 108 -6.08 4.50 -13.50
CA ALA A 108 -7.23 3.86 -12.85
C ALA A 108 -6.82 2.78 -11.82
N ASP A 109 -5.68 2.09 -12.03
CA ASP A 109 -5.14 1.14 -11.06
C ASP A 109 -4.59 1.85 -9.82
N VAL A 110 -3.88 2.98 -10.01
CA VAL A 110 -3.42 3.85 -8.91
C VAL A 110 -4.61 4.36 -8.10
N LYS A 111 -5.65 4.88 -8.77
CA LYS A 111 -6.89 5.32 -8.09
C LYS A 111 -7.55 4.17 -7.33
N THR A 112 -7.64 2.97 -7.91
CA THR A 112 -8.24 1.80 -7.26
C THR A 112 -7.52 1.44 -5.96
N ALA A 113 -6.19 1.52 -5.93
CA ALA A 113 -5.43 1.26 -4.71
C ALA A 113 -5.57 2.37 -3.67
N TYR A 114 -5.66 3.64 -4.08
CA TYR A 114 -5.94 4.76 -3.19
C TYR A 114 -7.34 4.66 -2.56
N ASP A 115 -8.37 4.38 -3.37
CA ASP A 115 -9.75 4.17 -2.90
C ASP A 115 -9.82 3.03 -1.86
N LEU A 116 -9.08 1.93 -2.08
CA LEU A 116 -8.96 0.84 -1.10
C LEU A 116 -8.28 1.29 0.21
N CYS A 117 -7.25 2.14 0.13
CA CYS A 117 -6.57 2.69 1.30
C CYS A 117 -7.52 3.59 2.12
N GLU A 118 -8.30 4.45 1.46
CA GLU A 118 -9.33 5.27 2.10
C GLU A 118 -10.42 4.41 2.75
N GLU A 119 -10.97 3.42 2.03
CA GLU A 119 -11.97 2.50 2.58
C GLU A 119 -11.49 1.80 3.86
N ILE A 120 -10.20 1.39 3.91
CA ILE A 120 -9.62 0.80 5.11
C ILE A 120 -9.59 1.80 6.26
N ALA A 121 -9.16 3.04 6.03
CA ALA A 121 -9.15 4.09 7.06
C ALA A 121 -10.57 4.37 7.61
N LEU A 122 -11.56 4.50 6.73
CA LEU A 122 -12.97 4.70 7.10
C LEU A 122 -13.55 3.52 7.92
N LEU A 123 -13.13 2.29 7.61
CA LEU A 123 -13.52 1.11 8.39
C LEU A 123 -12.82 1.07 9.75
N ILE A 124 -11.56 1.49 9.84
CA ILE A 124 -10.80 1.58 11.09
C ILE A 124 -11.47 2.58 12.05
N ASP A 125 -11.78 3.80 11.60
CA ASP A 125 -12.47 4.82 12.41
C ASP A 125 -13.75 4.26 13.03
N ARG A 126 -14.62 3.68 12.20
CA ARG A 126 -15.88 3.05 12.65
C ARG A 126 -15.62 1.91 13.64
N LYS A 127 -14.55 1.13 13.44
CA LYS A 127 -14.17 0.01 14.31
C LYS A 127 -13.66 0.46 15.68
N ILE A 128 -13.00 1.62 15.77
CA ILE A 128 -12.53 2.21 17.03
C ILE A 128 -13.55 3.19 17.67
N GLY A 129 -14.75 3.31 17.08
CA GLY A 129 -15.86 4.09 17.63
C GLY A 129 -15.85 5.57 17.25
N LEU A 130 -15.01 5.97 16.30
CA LEU A 130 -14.99 7.32 15.74
C LEU A 130 -16.03 7.47 14.61
N LYS A 131 -16.44 8.71 14.36
CA LYS A 131 -17.22 9.09 13.19
C LYS A 131 -16.24 9.61 12.13
N PRO A 132 -16.01 8.88 11.02
CA PRO A 132 -15.14 9.37 9.96
C PRO A 132 -15.73 10.62 9.29
N ASP A 133 -14.83 11.51 8.86
CA ASP A 133 -15.13 12.69 8.08
C ASP A 133 -14.06 12.85 6.99
N ILE A 134 -14.49 12.82 5.73
CA ILE A 134 -13.62 13.00 4.55
C ILE A 134 -13.65 14.46 4.05
N GLY A 135 -14.37 15.34 4.73
CA GLY A 135 -14.62 16.70 4.28
C GLY A 135 -15.62 16.78 3.12
N GLN A 136 -15.65 17.94 2.47
CA GLN A 136 -16.33 18.17 1.20
C GLN A 136 -15.29 18.68 0.20
N PHE A 137 -15.27 18.10 -0.99
CA PHE A 137 -14.44 18.48 -2.13
C PHE A 137 -15.33 19.03 -3.26
#